data_AF-A0A1L6MYG8-F1
#
_entry.id   AF-A0A1L6MYG8-F1
#
_cell.length_a   1.000
_cell.length_b   1.000
_cell.length_c   1.000
_cell.angle_alpha   90.00
_cell.angle_beta   90.00
_cell.angle_gamma   90.00
#
_symmetry.space_group_name_H-M   'P 1'
#
loop_
_entity.id
_entity.type
_entity.pdbx_description
1 polymer ?
#
loop_
_entity_poly.entity_id
_entity_poly.type
_entity_poly.pdbx_seq_one_letter_code
_entity_poly.pdbx_strand_id
1 'polypeptide(L)'
;MLRFSLRSQLLSSRLLKVGLYGFFVFGLGTTLSARSVYGHFKETALSIGQELTKLGDSIGTENRVRLNGELIHLSSTLTKNPMHAVLDQFEALCHEQSSDLTKELPDLSQTLQKKVPPLTPSLRFGIIREEEKNKNGFIACFTQDEKQRGVGILARMKNFIETGDLTSFGKFHYVVVKTVPENQTHVVSVWIDESFSIYRLFPKEGDAPGSDPEQTYRPPRTRRLLSATVEGIPYGVHIYTSPFQPHAIIQEYEQIMPTLGWEPVKGIQNVPGNVRAFMREGADIMISVERNEAISIISLIEIHSP
;
A
#
# COMPACT_ATOMS: atom_id res chain seq x y z
N MET A 1 -69.77 -9.98 -2.89
CA MET A 1 -68.66 -9.20 -2.31
C MET A 1 -67.59 -10.06 -1.59
N LEU A 2 -67.30 -11.30 -2.02
CA LEU A 2 -66.37 -12.20 -1.30
C LEU A 2 -65.28 -12.87 -2.16
N ARG A 3 -65.05 -12.38 -3.39
CA ARG A 3 -64.03 -12.93 -4.31
C ARG A 3 -62.79 -12.05 -4.51
N PHE A 4 -62.71 -10.87 -3.89
CA PHE A 4 -61.56 -9.97 -4.02
C PHE A 4 -60.46 -10.16 -2.95
N SER A 5 -60.72 -10.93 -1.88
CA SER A 5 -59.77 -11.09 -0.76
C SER A 5 -58.61 -12.08 -1.04
N LEU A 6 -58.87 -13.18 -1.76
CA LEU A 6 -57.85 -14.23 -1.97
C LEU A 6 -56.71 -13.85 -2.92
N ARG A 7 -56.92 -12.88 -3.83
CA ARG A 7 -55.87 -12.48 -4.80
C ARG A 7 -54.75 -11.64 -4.15
N SER A 8 -55.04 -10.92 -3.07
CA SER A 8 -54.02 -10.12 -2.37
C SER A 8 -53.06 -10.95 -1.51
N GLN A 9 -53.54 -12.05 -0.91
CA GLN A 9 -52.73 -12.96 -0.11
C GLN A 9 -51.73 -13.79 -0.94
N LEU A 10 -52.08 -14.11 -2.19
CA LEU A 10 -51.17 -14.83 -3.10
C LEU A 10 -50.03 -13.95 -3.62
N LEU A 11 -50.29 -12.65 -3.86
CA LEU A 11 -49.29 -11.69 -4.29
C LEU A 11 -48.26 -11.37 -3.19
N SER A 12 -48.69 -11.28 -1.92
CA SER A 12 -47.76 -11.04 -0.80
C SER A 12 -46.79 -12.21 -0.58
N SER A 13 -47.23 -13.45 -0.76
CA SER A 13 -46.37 -14.63 -0.60
C SER A 13 -45.25 -14.72 -1.65
N ARG A 14 -45.51 -14.25 -2.87
CA ARG A 14 -44.52 -14.24 -3.96
C ARG A 14 -43.52 -13.11 -3.79
N LEU A 15 -43.96 -11.93 -3.37
CA LEU A 15 -43.09 -10.80 -3.04
C LEU A 15 -42.19 -11.10 -1.83
N LEU A 16 -42.70 -11.79 -0.82
CA LEU A 16 -41.92 -12.20 0.35
C LEU A 16 -40.78 -13.16 -0.05
N LYS A 17 -41.06 -14.14 -0.92
CA LYS A 17 -40.05 -15.10 -1.42
C LYS A 17 -38.97 -14.44 -2.25
N VAL A 18 -39.33 -13.46 -3.10
CA VAL A 18 -38.37 -12.69 -3.90
C VAL A 18 -37.50 -11.80 -3.01
N GLY A 19 -38.09 -11.16 -2.00
CA GLY A 19 -37.34 -10.37 -1.01
C GLY A 19 -36.34 -11.22 -0.20
N LEU A 20 -36.75 -12.43 0.22
CA LEU A 20 -35.89 -13.34 0.97
C LEU A 20 -34.74 -13.89 0.12
N TYR A 21 -35.01 -14.19 -1.15
CA TYR A 21 -33.97 -14.63 -2.10
C TYR A 21 -32.99 -13.50 -2.41
N GLY A 22 -33.46 -12.28 -2.63
CA GLY A 22 -32.62 -11.09 -2.79
C GLY A 22 -31.73 -10.85 -1.57
N PHE A 23 -32.30 -10.93 -0.35
CA PHE A 23 -31.53 -10.78 0.88
C PHE A 23 -30.46 -11.86 1.02
N PHE A 24 -30.75 -13.11 0.68
CA PHE A 24 -29.77 -14.21 0.75
C PHE A 24 -28.64 -14.03 -0.27
N VAL A 25 -28.96 -13.68 -1.53
CA VAL A 25 -27.96 -13.51 -2.59
C VAL A 25 -27.09 -12.28 -2.35
N PHE A 26 -27.66 -11.14 -1.96
CA PHE A 26 -26.88 -9.95 -1.61
C PHE A 26 -26.12 -10.14 -0.29
N GLY A 27 -26.69 -10.82 0.71
CA GLY A 27 -26.04 -11.14 1.98
C GLY A 27 -24.86 -12.11 1.82
N LEU A 28 -25.00 -13.16 1.00
CA LEU A 28 -23.88 -14.03 0.64
C LEU A 28 -22.86 -13.31 -0.24
N GLY A 29 -23.31 -12.53 -1.21
CA GLY A 29 -22.41 -11.78 -2.10
C GLY A 29 -21.53 -10.79 -1.33
N THR A 30 -22.11 -10.06 -0.38
CA THR A 30 -21.37 -9.12 0.49
C THR A 30 -20.41 -9.83 1.45
N THR A 31 -20.79 -10.97 2.05
CA THR A 31 -19.89 -11.74 2.93
C THR A 31 -18.74 -12.42 2.17
N LEU A 32 -19.01 -12.95 0.97
CA LEU A 32 -17.97 -13.50 0.10
C LEU A 32 -17.02 -12.42 -0.41
N SER A 33 -17.55 -11.24 -0.80
CA SER A 33 -16.74 -10.10 -1.22
C SER A 33 -15.89 -9.56 -0.07
N ALA A 34 -16.43 -9.47 1.14
CA ALA A 34 -15.66 -9.04 2.32
C ALA A 34 -14.47 -9.97 2.61
N ARG A 35 -14.64 -11.29 2.45
CA ARG A 35 -13.54 -12.25 2.57
C ARG A 35 -12.51 -12.13 1.44
N SER A 36 -12.96 -11.93 0.21
CA SER A 36 -12.06 -11.76 -0.94
C SER A 36 -11.24 -10.47 -0.83
N VAL A 37 -11.85 -9.38 -0.38
CA VAL A 37 -11.17 -8.10 -0.12
C VAL A 37 -10.14 -8.25 1.00
N TYR A 38 -10.45 -8.98 2.07
CA TYR A 38 -9.48 -9.24 3.15
C TYR A 38 -8.27 -10.06 2.68
N GLY A 39 -8.50 -11.12 1.90
CA GLY A 39 -7.42 -11.93 1.32
C GLY A 39 -6.51 -11.12 0.40
N HIS A 40 -7.11 -10.33 -0.50
CA HIS A 40 -6.37 -9.48 -1.42
C HIS A 40 -5.58 -8.38 -0.70
N PHE A 41 -6.16 -7.78 0.34
CA PHE A 41 -5.46 -6.81 1.18
C PHE A 41 -4.27 -7.45 1.90
N LYS A 42 -4.41 -8.66 2.46
CA LYS A 42 -3.32 -9.39 3.10
C LYS A 42 -2.15 -9.66 2.14
N GLU A 43 -2.44 -10.15 0.94
CA GLU A 43 -1.42 -10.41 -0.08
C GLU A 43 -0.72 -9.12 -0.53
N THR A 44 -1.49 -8.05 -0.73
CA THR A 44 -0.96 -6.75 -1.12
C THR A 44 -0.09 -6.14 -0.03
N ALA A 45 -0.54 -6.17 1.23
CA ALA A 45 0.22 -5.66 2.37
C ALA A 45 1.55 -6.42 2.52
N LEU A 46 1.53 -7.75 2.45
CA LEU A 46 2.75 -8.57 2.49
C LEU A 46 3.69 -8.29 1.32
N SER A 47 3.16 -8.09 0.11
CA SER A 47 3.96 -7.75 -1.07
C SER A 47 4.63 -6.38 -0.92
N ILE A 48 3.90 -5.36 -0.47
CA ILE A 48 4.45 -4.04 -0.16
C ILE A 48 5.54 -4.19 0.90
N GLY A 49 5.27 -4.95 1.97
CA GLY A 49 6.25 -5.26 3.02
C GLY A 49 7.54 -5.88 2.50
N GLN A 50 7.45 -6.81 1.54
CA GLN A 50 8.62 -7.44 0.93
C GLN A 50 9.46 -6.45 0.12
N GLU A 51 8.84 -5.56 -0.64
CA GLU A 51 9.56 -4.53 -1.38
C GLU A 51 10.21 -3.50 -0.44
N LEU A 52 9.51 -3.09 0.62
CA LEU A 52 10.08 -2.23 1.68
C LEU A 52 11.24 -2.90 2.41
N THR A 53 11.20 -4.22 2.58
CA THR A 53 12.28 -5.01 3.19
C THR A 53 13.57 -4.89 2.37
N LYS A 54 13.47 -5.11 1.05
CA LYS A 54 14.61 -4.97 0.11
C LYS A 54 15.15 -3.54 0.10
N LEU A 55 14.25 -2.56 0.19
CA LEU A 55 14.64 -1.15 0.26
C LEU A 55 15.42 -0.88 1.55
N GLY A 56 14.89 -1.33 2.70
CA GLY A 56 15.51 -1.16 4.02
C GLY A 56 16.90 -1.77 4.15
N ASP A 57 17.18 -2.89 3.46
CA ASP A 57 18.52 -3.48 3.40
C ASP A 57 19.54 -2.59 2.68
N SER A 58 19.07 -1.71 1.80
CA SER A 58 19.93 -0.89 0.93
C SER A 58 20.23 0.50 1.50
N ILE A 59 19.36 1.05 2.36
CA ILE A 59 19.38 2.48 2.72
C ILE A 59 19.84 2.77 4.16
N GLY A 60 20.10 1.76 5.00
CA GLY A 60 20.55 1.94 6.39
C GLY A 60 19.40 1.91 7.42
N THR A 61 19.67 2.37 8.65
CA THR A 61 18.82 2.07 9.83
C THR A 61 17.57 2.92 9.96
N GLU A 62 17.58 4.18 9.56
CA GLU A 62 16.43 5.08 9.59
C GLU A 62 16.54 6.13 8.50
N ASN A 63 15.48 6.28 7.71
CA ASN A 63 15.45 7.12 6.52
C ASN A 63 14.11 7.80 6.35
N ARG A 64 14.16 8.99 5.76
CA ARG A 64 12.98 9.74 5.32
C ARG A 64 12.81 9.53 3.83
N VAL A 65 11.67 8.97 3.43
CA VAL A 65 11.36 8.65 2.03
C VAL A 65 10.24 9.56 1.56
N ARG A 66 10.45 10.25 0.44
CA ARG A 66 9.39 11.01 -0.23
C ARG A 66 8.75 10.16 -1.30
N LEU A 67 7.52 9.73 -1.05
CA LEU A 67 6.69 8.98 -1.98
C LEU A 67 5.64 9.90 -2.60
N ASN A 68 5.76 10.17 -3.90
CA ASN A 68 4.92 11.11 -4.63
C ASN A 68 4.79 12.48 -3.94
N GLY A 69 5.89 12.93 -3.32
CA GLY A 69 5.95 14.17 -2.54
C GLY A 69 5.45 14.07 -1.11
N GLU A 70 4.75 12.99 -0.73
CA GLU A 70 4.35 12.71 0.64
C GLU A 70 5.52 12.08 1.42
N LEU A 71 5.63 12.40 2.70
CA LEU A 71 6.74 11.92 3.53
C LEU A 71 6.33 10.67 4.29
N ILE A 72 7.17 9.64 4.23
CA ILE A 72 7.13 8.50 5.15
C ILE A 72 8.48 8.36 5.82
N HIS A 73 8.48 7.76 7.00
CA HIS A 73 9.67 7.32 7.68
C HIS A 73 9.81 5.81 7.52
N LEU A 74 11.03 5.34 7.31
CA LEU A 74 11.37 3.94 7.12
C LEU A 74 12.57 3.60 8.00
N SER A 75 12.45 2.56 8.82
CA SER A 75 13.54 1.98 9.59
C SER A 75 13.68 0.51 9.30
N SER A 76 14.93 0.01 9.31
CA SER A 76 15.29 -1.37 9.03
C SER A 76 16.31 -1.83 10.07
N THR A 77 16.05 -2.96 10.75
CA THR A 77 16.97 -3.52 11.75
C THR A 77 16.87 -5.03 11.85
N LEU A 78 17.98 -5.67 12.25
CA LEU A 78 18.03 -7.09 12.61
C LEU A 78 17.97 -7.23 14.13
N THR A 79 17.26 -8.24 14.62
CA THR A 79 17.19 -8.57 16.06
C THR A 79 17.29 -10.07 16.29
N LYS A 80 17.76 -10.46 17.48
CA LYS A 80 17.79 -11.86 17.93
C LYS A 80 16.46 -12.31 18.54
N ASN A 81 15.53 -11.39 18.76
CA ASN A 81 14.20 -11.74 19.27
C ASN A 81 13.44 -12.55 18.21
N PRO A 82 12.69 -13.60 18.62
CA PRO A 82 11.87 -14.34 17.68
C PRO A 82 10.75 -13.45 17.14
N MET A 83 10.35 -13.71 15.89
CA MET A 83 9.36 -12.93 15.15
C MET A 83 8.08 -12.61 15.95
N HIS A 84 7.48 -13.60 16.61
CA HIS A 84 6.27 -13.41 17.42
C HIS A 84 6.48 -12.41 18.57
N ALA A 85 7.62 -12.49 19.26
CA ALA A 85 7.92 -11.59 20.38
C ALA A 85 8.14 -10.15 19.91
N VAL A 86 8.65 -9.95 18.69
CA VAL A 86 8.75 -8.61 18.09
C VAL A 86 7.35 -8.06 17.80
N LEU A 87 6.49 -8.85 17.17
CA LEU A 87 5.10 -8.44 16.90
C LEU A 87 4.32 -8.16 18.19
N ASP A 88 4.52 -8.95 19.24
CA ASP A 88 3.90 -8.72 20.56
C ASP A 88 4.31 -7.38 21.15
N GLN A 89 5.58 -6.98 21.01
CA GLN A 89 6.07 -5.67 21.47
C GLN A 89 5.40 -4.52 20.71
N PHE A 90 5.31 -4.62 19.37
CA PHE A 90 4.63 -3.60 18.57
C PHE A 90 3.12 -3.57 18.83
N GLU A 91 2.47 -4.71 19.05
CA GLU A 91 1.06 -4.78 19.43
C GLU A 91 0.80 -4.10 20.77
N ALA A 92 1.67 -4.32 21.76
CA ALA A 92 1.59 -3.63 23.05
C ALA A 92 1.72 -2.10 22.88
N LEU A 93 2.68 -1.63 22.07
CA LEU A 93 2.84 -0.19 21.76
C LEU A 93 1.60 0.38 21.06
N CYS A 94 1.06 -0.34 20.07
CA CYS A 94 -0.17 0.04 19.40
C CYS A 94 -1.33 0.11 20.40
N HIS A 95 -1.46 -0.82 21.34
CA HIS A 95 -2.52 -0.78 22.35
C HIS A 95 -2.37 0.40 23.32
N GLU A 96 -1.15 0.68 23.79
CA GLU A 96 -0.89 1.78 24.71
C GLU A 96 -1.22 3.15 24.09
N GLN A 97 -0.94 3.30 22.79
CA GLN A 97 -1.07 4.56 22.08
C GLN A 97 -2.32 4.68 21.22
N SER A 98 -3.06 3.60 20.97
CA SER A 98 -4.27 3.64 20.14
C SER A 98 -5.38 4.40 20.85
N SER A 99 -6.10 5.23 20.08
CA SER A 99 -7.40 5.71 20.52
C SER A 99 -8.34 4.52 20.60
N ASP A 100 -9.03 4.35 21.71
CA ASP A 100 -10.03 3.30 21.87
C ASP A 100 -11.25 3.59 20.96
N LEU A 101 -11.12 3.24 19.68
CA LEU A 101 -12.14 3.42 18.65
C LEU A 101 -13.45 2.75 19.07
N THR A 102 -13.38 1.71 19.91
CA THR A 102 -14.56 1.01 20.44
C THR A 102 -15.42 1.87 21.35
N LYS A 103 -14.87 2.92 21.96
CA LYS A 103 -15.64 3.90 22.76
C LYS A 103 -16.40 4.91 21.90
N GLU A 104 -15.96 5.12 20.66
CA GLU A 104 -16.58 6.06 19.72
C GLU A 104 -17.53 5.37 18.71
N LEU A 105 -17.36 4.05 18.51
CA LEU A 105 -18.23 3.19 17.71
C LEU A 105 -19.70 3.04 18.20
N PRO A 106 -20.07 3.19 19.48
CA PRO A 106 -21.46 3.03 19.93
C PRO A 106 -22.41 4.07 19.32
N ASP A 107 -21.89 5.24 18.96
CA ASP A 107 -22.64 6.34 18.34
C ASP A 107 -22.81 6.20 16.81
N LEU A 108 -22.18 5.18 16.19
CA LEU A 108 -22.49 4.83 14.81
C LEU A 108 -23.91 4.27 14.75
N SER A 109 -24.76 4.88 13.91
CA SER A 109 -26.18 4.51 13.78
C SER A 109 -26.38 2.99 13.71
N GLN A 110 -27.42 2.48 14.38
CA GLN A 110 -27.76 1.05 14.40
C GLN A 110 -27.86 0.43 12.99
N THR A 111 -28.14 1.26 11.97
CA THR A 111 -28.19 0.90 10.56
C THR A 111 -26.83 0.52 9.97
N LEU A 112 -25.75 1.17 10.41
CA LEU A 112 -24.38 0.84 10.01
C LEU A 112 -23.84 -0.35 10.81
N GLN A 113 -24.15 -0.45 12.10
CA GLN A 113 -23.76 -1.60 12.93
C GLN A 113 -24.29 -2.93 12.39
N LYS A 114 -25.49 -2.93 11.78
CA LYS A 114 -26.07 -4.13 11.15
C LYS A 114 -25.48 -4.49 9.78
N LYS A 115 -24.75 -3.56 9.14
CA LYS A 115 -24.14 -3.74 7.80
C LYS A 115 -22.65 -4.03 7.86
N VAL A 116 -22.00 -3.74 8.99
CA VAL A 116 -20.58 -4.04 9.18
C VAL A 116 -20.46 -5.48 9.72
N PRO A 117 -19.74 -6.39 9.03
CA PRO A 117 -19.50 -7.73 9.55
C PRO A 117 -18.81 -7.66 10.91
N PRO A 118 -19.03 -8.64 11.81
CA PRO A 118 -18.42 -8.63 13.14
C PRO A 118 -16.90 -8.50 13.02
N LEU A 119 -16.39 -7.36 13.50
CA LEU A 119 -14.95 -7.07 13.50
C LEU A 119 -14.24 -8.09 14.40
N THR A 120 -13.12 -8.63 13.91
CA THR A 120 -12.22 -9.43 14.75
C THR A 120 -11.72 -8.59 15.93
N PRO A 121 -11.33 -9.21 17.06
CA PRO A 121 -10.87 -8.48 18.24
C PRO A 121 -9.74 -7.47 17.96
N SER A 122 -8.85 -7.76 17.01
CA SER A 122 -7.76 -6.87 16.59
C SER A 122 -8.26 -5.62 15.87
N LEU A 123 -9.19 -5.78 14.91
CA LEU A 123 -9.81 -4.67 14.18
C LEU A 123 -10.58 -3.70 15.10
N ARG A 124 -11.00 -4.13 16.28
CA ARG A 124 -11.71 -3.28 17.26
C ARG A 124 -10.87 -2.10 17.73
N PHE A 125 -9.55 -2.25 17.79
CA PHE A 125 -8.62 -1.21 18.24
C PHE A 125 -7.91 -0.49 17.09
N GLY A 126 -8.34 -0.72 15.84
CA GLY A 126 -7.62 -0.20 14.68
C GLY A 126 -6.26 -0.87 14.47
N ILE A 127 -6.07 -2.07 15.04
CA ILE A 127 -4.84 -2.86 14.92
C ILE A 127 -5.11 -4.02 13.96
N ILE A 128 -4.26 -4.16 12.96
CA ILE A 128 -4.30 -5.28 12.03
C ILE A 128 -2.99 -6.02 12.20
N ARG A 129 -3.05 -7.24 12.73
CA ARG A 129 -1.89 -8.12 12.90
C ARG A 129 -2.12 -9.42 12.14
N GLU A 130 -1.11 -9.87 11.42
CA GLU A 130 -1.07 -11.16 10.74
C GLU A 130 0.29 -11.80 10.93
N GLU A 131 0.29 -13.12 11.09
CA GLU A 131 1.50 -13.89 11.32
C GLU A 131 1.44 -15.21 10.56
N GLU A 132 2.39 -15.45 9.66
CA GLU A 132 2.66 -16.76 9.06
C GLU A 132 3.81 -17.42 9.82
N LYS A 133 3.49 -18.53 10.49
CA LYS A 133 4.41 -19.24 11.38
C LYS A 133 5.79 -19.44 10.73
N ASN A 134 6.82 -18.91 11.39
CA ASN A 134 8.24 -19.02 11.02
C ASN A 134 8.62 -18.45 9.63
N LYS A 135 7.78 -17.65 8.99
CA LYS A 135 8.10 -17.02 7.70
C LYS A 135 8.13 -15.50 7.80
N ASN A 136 6.96 -14.92 8.00
CA ASN A 136 6.77 -13.47 8.01
C ASN A 136 5.54 -13.11 8.82
N GLY A 137 5.44 -11.85 9.18
CA GLY A 137 4.27 -11.28 9.82
C GLY A 137 4.26 -9.78 9.65
N PHE A 138 3.13 -9.17 9.95
CA PHE A 138 3.04 -7.73 10.00
C PHE A 138 2.06 -7.28 11.07
N ILE A 139 2.22 -6.03 11.47
CA ILE A 139 1.25 -5.29 12.26
C ILE A 139 1.10 -3.87 11.71
N ALA A 140 -0.15 -3.40 11.61
CA ALA A 140 -0.51 -2.05 11.22
C ALA A 140 -1.41 -1.45 12.30
N CYS A 141 -1.19 -0.20 12.69
CA CYS A 141 -2.08 0.48 13.62
C CYS A 141 -2.08 2.00 13.43
N PHE A 142 -3.13 2.65 13.93
CA PHE A 142 -3.15 4.10 14.12
C PHE A 142 -2.96 4.42 15.61
N THR A 143 -1.99 5.27 15.92
CA THR A 143 -1.74 5.78 17.26
C THR A 143 -2.31 7.19 17.39
N GLN A 144 -2.74 7.54 18.60
CA GLN A 144 -3.44 8.79 18.85
C GLN A 144 -2.50 9.99 18.69
N ASP A 145 -2.88 10.93 17.83
CA ASP A 145 -2.30 12.26 17.78
C ASP A 145 -3.04 13.18 18.76
N GLU A 146 -2.31 14.07 19.44
CA GLU A 146 -2.91 15.08 20.32
C GLU A 146 -3.93 15.94 19.57
N LYS A 147 -3.69 16.21 18.28
CA LYS A 147 -4.62 16.95 17.40
C LYS A 147 -5.96 16.26 17.20
N GLN A 148 -6.01 14.93 17.33
CA GLN A 148 -7.21 14.12 17.13
C GLN A 148 -7.91 13.76 18.45
N ARG A 149 -7.36 14.16 19.60
CA ARG A 149 -8.00 13.94 20.90
C ARG A 149 -9.35 14.67 20.95
N GLY A 150 -10.42 13.91 21.22
CA GLY A 150 -11.78 14.43 21.32
C GLY A 150 -12.51 14.67 19.99
N VAL A 151 -11.83 14.48 18.85
CA VAL A 151 -12.47 14.52 17.53
C VAL A 151 -13.14 13.17 17.28
N GLY A 152 -14.47 13.12 17.16
CA GLY A 152 -15.18 11.86 16.94
C GLY A 152 -14.86 11.20 15.59
N ILE A 153 -14.96 9.87 15.53
CA ILE A 153 -14.66 9.04 14.34
C ILE A 153 -15.39 9.48 13.06
N LEU A 154 -16.62 9.99 13.17
CA LEU A 154 -17.37 10.50 12.01
C LEU A 154 -16.74 11.76 11.41
N ALA A 155 -16.23 12.67 12.25
CA ALA A 155 -15.53 13.86 11.79
C ALA A 155 -14.18 13.49 11.15
N ARG A 156 -13.44 12.55 11.75
CA ARG A 156 -12.19 12.00 11.17
C ARG A 156 -12.43 11.35 9.81
N MET A 157 -13.46 10.52 9.70
CA MET A 157 -13.87 9.88 8.44
C MET A 157 -14.28 10.91 7.38
N LYS A 158 -15.05 11.93 7.78
CA LYS A 158 -15.41 13.03 6.87
C LYS A 158 -14.16 13.75 6.35
N ASN A 159 -13.23 14.11 7.23
CA ASN A 159 -11.99 14.76 6.84
C ASN A 159 -11.17 13.90 5.87
N PHE A 160 -11.06 12.59 6.13
CA PHE A 160 -10.40 11.66 5.22
C PHE A 160 -11.09 11.57 3.85
N ILE A 161 -12.43 11.51 3.79
CA ILE A 161 -13.16 11.49 2.51
C ILE A 161 -12.93 12.79 1.72
N GLU A 162 -12.82 13.93 2.41
CA GLU A 162 -12.64 15.24 1.78
C GLU A 162 -11.19 15.45 1.30
N THR A 163 -10.19 14.99 2.06
CA THR A 163 -8.77 15.34 1.85
C THR A 163 -7.90 14.16 1.40
N GLY A 164 -8.34 12.93 1.65
CA GLY A 164 -7.54 11.71 1.54
C GLY A 164 -6.44 11.60 2.60
N ASP A 165 -6.39 12.45 3.61
CA ASP A 165 -5.29 12.47 4.59
C ASP A 165 -5.42 11.32 5.60
N LEU A 166 -4.52 10.34 5.55
CA LEU A 166 -4.48 9.21 6.48
C LEU A 166 -4.30 9.65 7.94
N THR A 167 -3.64 10.77 8.17
CA THR A 167 -3.40 11.28 9.53
C THR A 167 -4.66 11.82 10.20
N SER A 168 -5.77 11.93 9.46
CA SER A 168 -7.10 12.15 10.02
C SER A 168 -7.47 11.12 11.09
N PHE A 169 -6.87 9.92 11.04
CA PHE A 169 -7.10 8.85 12.01
C PHE A 169 -6.02 8.76 13.11
N GLY A 170 -5.00 9.61 13.07
CA GLY A 170 -3.82 9.53 13.95
C GLY A 170 -2.55 9.16 13.17
N LYS A 171 -1.46 8.90 13.87
CA LYS A 171 -0.19 8.51 13.25
C LYS A 171 -0.28 7.06 12.80
N PHE A 172 0.10 6.77 11.56
CA PHE A 172 0.05 5.41 11.04
C PHE A 172 1.38 4.72 11.27
N HIS A 173 1.35 3.50 11.78
CA HIS A 173 2.51 2.64 11.95
C HIS A 173 2.26 1.30 11.25
N TYR A 174 3.24 0.86 10.46
CA TYR A 174 3.24 -0.42 9.79
C TYR A 174 4.59 -1.10 10.03
N VAL A 175 4.58 -2.32 10.53
CA VAL A 175 5.78 -3.09 10.80
C VAL A 175 5.67 -4.43 10.13
N VAL A 176 6.70 -4.79 9.38
CA VAL A 176 6.86 -6.10 8.76
C VAL A 176 8.03 -6.77 9.40
N VAL A 177 7.85 -8.04 9.72
CA VAL A 177 8.88 -8.89 10.28
C VAL A 177 9.07 -10.10 9.40
N LYS A 178 10.31 -10.54 9.27
CA LYS A 178 10.66 -11.73 8.51
C LYS A 178 11.76 -12.50 9.23
N THR A 179 11.61 -13.81 9.30
CA THR A 179 12.69 -14.68 9.77
C THR A 179 13.79 -14.70 8.71
N VAL A 180 15.03 -14.47 9.13
CA VAL A 180 16.22 -14.58 8.28
C VAL A 180 17.15 -15.67 8.85
N PRO A 181 18.22 -16.08 8.14
CA PRO A 181 19.18 -17.05 8.65
C PRO A 181 19.76 -16.67 10.03
N GLU A 182 20.41 -17.64 10.68
CA GLU A 182 21.03 -17.45 12.01
C GLU A 182 20.04 -17.14 13.16
N ASN A 183 18.77 -17.54 13.01
CA ASN A 183 17.71 -17.28 13.98
C ASN A 183 17.52 -15.79 14.30
N GLN A 184 17.78 -14.92 13.33
CA GLN A 184 17.50 -13.49 13.45
C GLN A 184 16.14 -13.17 12.84
N THR A 185 15.55 -12.06 13.28
CA THR A 185 14.35 -11.45 12.70
C THR A 185 14.75 -10.12 12.08
N HIS A 186 14.44 -9.94 10.82
CA HIS A 186 14.51 -8.65 10.15
C HIS A 186 13.21 -7.90 10.37
N VAL A 187 13.32 -6.66 10.82
CA VAL A 187 12.21 -5.78 11.16
C VAL A 187 12.32 -4.56 10.28
N VAL A 188 11.25 -4.29 9.54
CA VAL A 188 11.09 -3.04 8.79
C VAL A 188 9.86 -2.31 9.29
N SER A 189 10.07 -1.08 9.73
CA SER A 189 9.03 -0.22 10.28
C SER A 189 8.84 0.98 9.36
N VAL A 190 7.59 1.23 8.96
CA VAL A 190 7.15 2.43 8.27
C VAL A 190 6.21 3.20 9.18
N TRP A 191 6.40 4.51 9.27
CA TRP A 191 5.42 5.35 9.95
C TRP A 191 5.18 6.68 9.24
N ILE A 192 4.01 7.22 9.51
CA ILE A 192 3.50 8.49 9.00
C ILE A 192 3.02 9.29 10.20
N ASP A 193 3.71 10.39 10.50
CA ASP A 193 3.38 11.30 11.60
C ASP A 193 3.08 12.74 11.13
N GLU A 194 3.17 12.98 9.83
CA GLU A 194 2.78 14.22 9.14
C GLU A 194 1.67 13.95 8.11
N SER A 195 1.01 15.02 7.63
CA SER A 195 -0.08 14.93 6.65
C SER A 195 0.31 14.05 5.46
N PHE A 196 -0.58 13.13 5.11
CA PHE A 196 -0.32 12.12 4.09
C PHE A 196 -1.57 11.84 3.26
N SER A 197 -1.66 12.47 2.09
CA SER A 197 -2.84 12.37 1.23
C SER A 197 -2.74 11.21 0.23
N ILE A 198 -3.60 10.20 0.39
CA ILE A 198 -3.68 9.08 -0.58
C ILE A 198 -4.15 9.54 -1.97
N TYR A 199 -4.88 10.65 -2.06
CA TYR A 199 -5.31 11.21 -3.34
C TYR A 199 -4.15 11.81 -4.12
N ARG A 200 -3.13 12.31 -3.40
CA ARG A 200 -1.87 12.77 -4.01
C ARG A 200 -1.02 11.60 -4.46
N LEU A 201 -1.01 10.48 -3.73
CA LEU A 201 -0.31 9.28 -4.19
C LEU A 201 -0.87 8.71 -5.49
N PHE A 202 -2.20 8.74 -5.66
CA PHE A 202 -2.89 8.09 -6.78
C PHE A 202 -3.84 9.08 -7.49
N PRO A 203 -3.31 10.09 -8.20
CA PRO A 203 -4.17 11.03 -8.89
C PRO A 203 -4.92 10.32 -10.02
N LYS A 204 -6.16 10.75 -10.30
CA LYS A 204 -6.97 10.17 -11.38
C LYS A 204 -6.37 10.47 -12.76
N GLU A 205 -5.84 11.68 -12.92
CA GLU A 205 -5.28 12.20 -14.16
C GLU A 205 -3.93 12.85 -13.92
N GLY A 206 -3.10 12.94 -14.96
CA GLY A 206 -1.78 13.56 -14.88
C GLY A 206 -0.77 12.78 -14.04
N ASP A 207 0.44 13.30 -13.96
CA ASP A 207 1.51 12.68 -13.17
C ASP A 207 1.17 12.66 -11.69
N ALA A 208 1.53 11.56 -11.02
CA ALA A 208 1.71 11.58 -9.58
C ALA A 208 2.72 12.69 -9.19
N PRO A 209 2.52 13.42 -8.08
CA PRO A 209 3.48 14.43 -7.65
C PRO A 209 4.87 13.81 -7.37
N GLY A 210 5.87 14.66 -7.15
CA GLY A 210 7.28 14.26 -7.07
C GLY A 210 8.08 14.75 -8.27
N SER A 211 9.24 14.16 -8.50
CA SER A 211 10.16 14.53 -9.57
C SER A 211 10.50 13.34 -10.47
N ASP A 212 10.92 13.68 -11.68
CA ASP A 212 11.61 12.75 -12.57
C ASP A 212 13.06 12.62 -12.08
N PRO A 213 13.78 11.55 -12.45
CA PRO A 213 15.18 11.39 -12.12
C PRO A 213 16.01 12.58 -12.64
N GLU A 214 16.99 13.03 -11.87
CA GLU A 214 17.81 14.18 -12.26
C GLU A 214 18.80 13.84 -13.37
N GLN A 215 19.32 12.61 -13.39
CA GLN A 215 20.48 12.25 -14.21
C GLN A 215 20.14 11.34 -15.41
N THR A 216 18.87 11.01 -15.60
CA THR A 216 18.45 10.06 -16.64
C THR A 216 17.20 10.50 -17.38
N TYR A 217 16.93 9.76 -18.44
CA TYR A 217 15.89 10.04 -19.40
C TYR A 217 14.53 9.53 -18.92
N ARG A 218 13.56 10.44 -18.82
CA ARG A 218 12.14 10.06 -18.78
C ARG A 218 11.65 9.80 -20.21
N PRO A 219 11.11 8.61 -20.53
CA PRO A 219 10.60 8.34 -21.87
C PRO A 219 9.41 9.24 -22.23
N PRO A 220 9.24 9.57 -23.51
CA PRO A 220 8.24 10.54 -23.94
C PRO A 220 6.85 9.90 -23.89
N ARG A 221 5.83 10.74 -23.71
CA ARG A 221 4.42 10.29 -23.62
C ARG A 221 4.19 9.25 -22.52
N THR A 222 4.93 9.40 -21.42
CA THR A 222 4.75 8.63 -20.20
C THR A 222 3.95 9.42 -19.17
N ARG A 223 3.27 8.70 -18.28
CA ARG A 223 2.63 9.25 -17.08
C ARG A 223 3.27 8.64 -15.85
N ARG A 224 3.80 9.46 -14.95
CA ARG A 224 4.38 9.04 -13.68
C ARG A 224 3.30 8.51 -12.75
N LEU A 225 3.47 7.28 -12.28
CA LEU A 225 2.65 6.66 -11.25
C LEU A 225 3.30 6.79 -9.87
N LEU A 226 4.64 6.71 -9.83
CA LEU A 226 5.40 6.71 -8.59
C LEU A 226 6.72 7.46 -8.76
N SER A 227 7.08 8.24 -7.75
CA SER A 227 8.38 8.82 -7.50
C SER A 227 8.69 8.57 -6.03
N ALA A 228 9.71 7.78 -5.73
CA ALA A 228 10.19 7.53 -4.38
C ALA A 228 11.66 7.94 -4.31
N THR A 229 11.99 8.86 -3.42
CA THR A 229 13.37 9.31 -3.19
C THR A 229 13.69 9.26 -1.70
N VAL A 230 14.95 9.01 -1.36
CA VAL A 230 15.40 8.95 0.03
C VAL A 230 16.12 10.26 0.37
N GLU A 231 15.70 10.97 1.42
CA GLU A 231 16.33 12.23 1.79
C GLU A 231 17.79 11.99 2.23
N GLY A 232 18.72 12.73 1.63
CA GLY A 232 20.15 12.64 1.94
C GLY A 232 20.87 11.43 1.34
N ILE A 233 20.15 10.52 0.69
CA ILE A 233 20.74 9.38 -0.02
C ILE A 233 20.38 9.52 -1.50
N PRO A 234 21.36 9.48 -2.42
CA PRO A 234 21.11 9.63 -3.84
C PRO A 234 20.56 8.33 -4.46
N TYR A 235 19.44 7.85 -3.92
CA TYR A 235 18.69 6.66 -4.31
C TYR A 235 17.25 7.07 -4.68
N GLY A 236 16.79 6.62 -5.85
CA GLY A 236 15.47 6.94 -6.38
C GLY A 236 14.82 5.78 -7.11
N VAL A 237 13.50 5.67 -6.98
CA VAL A 237 12.65 4.76 -7.76
C VAL A 237 11.55 5.56 -8.43
N HIS A 238 11.44 5.42 -9.75
CA HIS A 238 10.47 6.13 -10.56
C HIS A 238 9.71 5.14 -11.42
N ILE A 239 8.38 5.15 -11.32
CA ILE A 239 7.51 4.25 -12.09
C ILE A 239 6.63 5.08 -13.01
N TYR A 240 6.60 4.67 -14.27
CA TYR A 240 5.82 5.31 -15.31
C TYR A 240 4.91 4.31 -16.02
N THR A 241 3.85 4.83 -16.62
CA THR A 241 3.04 4.15 -17.62
C THR A 241 3.33 4.69 -19.00
N SER A 242 3.27 3.83 -20.02
CA SER A 242 3.45 4.18 -21.42
C SER A 242 2.50 3.38 -22.31
N PRO A 243 1.96 3.95 -23.39
CA PRO A 243 1.21 3.18 -24.38
C PRO A 243 2.12 2.30 -25.26
N PHE A 244 3.44 2.57 -25.32
CA PHE A 244 4.36 1.84 -26.19
C PHE A 244 4.60 0.41 -25.73
N GLN A 245 5.06 -0.42 -26.67
CA GLN A 245 5.46 -1.79 -26.37
C GLN A 245 6.79 -1.79 -25.60
N PRO A 246 7.03 -2.76 -24.69
CA PRO A 246 8.25 -2.80 -23.90
C PRO A 246 9.53 -2.74 -24.73
N HIS A 247 9.59 -3.47 -25.84
CA HIS A 247 10.76 -3.49 -26.72
C HIS A 247 11.09 -2.11 -27.30
N ALA A 248 10.08 -1.33 -27.68
CA ALA A 248 10.30 0.02 -28.22
C ALA A 248 10.88 0.96 -27.16
N ILE A 249 10.42 0.86 -25.91
CA ILE A 249 10.92 1.66 -24.79
C ILE A 249 12.38 1.29 -24.48
N ILE A 250 12.68 -0.01 -24.43
CA ILE A 250 14.06 -0.48 -24.19
C ILE A 250 15.00 -0.05 -25.31
N GLN A 251 14.59 -0.20 -26.57
CA GLN A 251 15.40 0.23 -27.71
C GLN A 251 15.68 1.74 -27.67
N GLU A 252 14.71 2.54 -27.24
CA GLU A 252 14.88 3.98 -27.04
C GLU A 252 15.93 4.28 -25.95
N TYR A 253 15.88 3.59 -24.80
CA TYR A 253 16.92 3.74 -23.77
C TYR A 253 18.30 3.31 -24.26
N GLU A 254 18.41 2.19 -24.99
CA GLU A 254 19.68 1.72 -25.58
C GLU A 254 20.28 2.74 -26.56
N GLN A 255 19.45 3.53 -27.23
CA GLN A 255 19.90 4.60 -28.13
C GLN A 255 20.27 5.88 -27.39
N ILE A 256 19.45 6.31 -26.44
CA ILE A 256 19.60 7.61 -25.77
C ILE A 256 20.65 7.59 -24.66
N MET A 257 20.68 6.54 -23.83
CA MET A 257 21.55 6.49 -22.65
C MET A 257 23.05 6.68 -23.00
N PRO A 258 23.61 6.05 -24.04
CA PRO A 258 24.99 6.31 -24.47
C PRO A 258 25.25 7.76 -24.87
N THR A 259 24.28 8.45 -25.49
CA THR A 259 24.41 9.87 -25.85
C THR A 259 24.43 10.80 -24.63
N LEU A 260 23.92 10.31 -23.49
CA LEU A 260 23.94 10.99 -22.19
C LEU A 260 25.14 10.57 -21.32
N GLY A 261 26.11 9.85 -21.91
CA GLY A 261 27.34 9.41 -21.25
C GLY A 261 27.17 8.17 -20.37
N TRP A 262 26.09 7.42 -20.51
CA TRP A 262 25.87 6.18 -19.79
C TRP A 262 26.37 4.98 -20.57
N GLU A 263 27.08 4.07 -19.91
CA GLU A 263 27.58 2.83 -20.50
C GLU A 263 26.68 1.65 -20.12
N PRO A 264 26.31 0.77 -21.06
CA PRO A 264 25.47 -0.36 -20.74
C PRO A 264 26.26 -1.41 -19.92
N VAL A 265 25.67 -1.90 -18.83
CA VAL A 265 26.30 -2.92 -17.99
C VAL A 265 26.33 -4.26 -18.75
N LYS A 266 27.53 -4.82 -18.89
CA LYS A 266 27.74 -6.11 -19.57
C LYS A 266 27.13 -7.25 -18.77
N GLY A 267 26.55 -8.23 -19.46
CA GLY A 267 25.96 -9.43 -18.83
C GLY A 267 24.50 -9.29 -18.41
N ILE A 268 24.02 -8.08 -18.10
CA ILE A 268 22.59 -7.83 -17.81
C ILE A 268 21.76 -7.79 -19.11
N GLN A 269 22.38 -7.43 -20.23
CA GLN A 269 21.75 -7.42 -21.57
C GLN A 269 21.23 -8.80 -22.01
N ASN A 270 21.78 -9.88 -21.44
CA ASN A 270 21.41 -11.26 -21.75
C ASN A 270 20.40 -11.86 -20.77
N VAL A 271 19.95 -11.10 -19.76
CA VAL A 271 18.90 -11.54 -18.86
C VAL A 271 17.59 -11.57 -19.65
N PRO A 272 16.89 -12.73 -19.73
CA PRO A 272 15.60 -12.81 -20.41
C PRO A 272 14.64 -11.77 -19.83
N GLY A 273 14.17 -10.85 -20.67
CA GLY A 273 13.22 -9.80 -20.29
C GLY A 273 13.58 -8.42 -20.82
N ASN A 274 12.70 -7.46 -20.52
CA ASN A 274 12.88 -6.06 -20.88
C ASN A 274 13.59 -5.33 -19.74
N VAL A 275 14.75 -5.84 -19.32
CA VAL A 275 15.57 -5.23 -18.26
C VAL A 275 16.88 -4.75 -18.86
N ARG A 276 17.27 -3.52 -18.53
CA ARG A 276 18.57 -2.95 -18.87
C ARG A 276 19.19 -2.29 -17.66
N ALA A 277 20.50 -2.33 -17.60
CA ALA A 277 21.25 -1.57 -16.63
C ALA A 277 22.31 -0.74 -17.36
N PHE A 278 22.51 0.47 -16.86
CA PHE A 278 23.49 1.42 -17.34
C PHE A 278 24.27 1.96 -16.15
N MET A 279 25.54 2.27 -16.38
CA MET A 279 26.44 2.84 -15.39
C MET A 279 27.10 4.09 -15.96
N ARG A 280 27.39 5.03 -15.08
CA ARG A 280 28.16 6.25 -15.34
C ARG A 280 28.96 6.54 -14.08
N GLU A 281 30.03 7.32 -14.18
CA GLU A 281 30.87 7.63 -13.01
C GLU A 281 30.00 8.14 -11.84
N GLY A 282 30.03 7.39 -10.72
CA GLY A 282 29.25 7.70 -9.52
C GLY A 282 27.75 7.33 -9.57
N ALA A 283 27.24 6.68 -10.62
CA ALA A 283 25.82 6.34 -10.70
C ALA A 283 25.52 5.07 -11.51
N ASP A 284 24.58 4.27 -11.01
CA ASP A 284 24.02 3.10 -11.66
C ASP A 284 22.52 3.28 -11.83
N ILE A 285 22.02 2.83 -12.98
CA ILE A 285 20.59 2.83 -13.30
C ILE A 285 20.16 1.46 -13.77
N MET A 286 19.05 0.99 -13.23
CA MET A 286 18.34 -0.18 -13.73
C MET A 286 16.96 0.22 -14.23
N ILE A 287 16.61 -0.24 -15.42
CA ILE A 287 15.33 -0.03 -16.06
C ILE A 287 14.70 -1.40 -16.30
N SER A 288 13.46 -1.59 -15.88
CA SER A 288 12.64 -2.73 -16.26
C SER A 288 11.33 -2.27 -16.89
N VAL A 289 10.88 -2.99 -17.92
CA VAL A 289 9.62 -2.66 -18.61
C VAL A 289 8.72 -3.89 -18.71
N GLU A 290 7.56 -3.83 -18.08
CA GLU A 290 6.59 -4.90 -18.13
C GLU A 290 5.37 -4.49 -18.94
N ARG A 291 4.74 -5.46 -19.61
CA ARG A 291 3.47 -5.23 -20.28
C ARG A 291 2.35 -5.65 -19.34
N ASN A 292 1.45 -4.72 -19.04
CA ASN A 292 0.21 -4.99 -18.33
C ASN A 292 -0.96 -4.64 -19.26
N GLU A 293 -1.56 -5.67 -19.85
CA GLU A 293 -2.64 -5.53 -20.84
C GLU A 293 -2.26 -4.56 -21.99
N ALA A 294 -2.92 -3.40 -22.03
CA ALA A 294 -2.78 -2.38 -23.08
C ALA A 294 -1.70 -1.32 -22.77
N ILE A 295 -1.09 -1.34 -21.58
CA ILE A 295 -0.09 -0.37 -21.16
C ILE A 295 1.20 -1.05 -20.75
N SER A 296 2.31 -0.33 -20.84
CA SER A 296 3.60 -0.75 -20.31
C SER A 296 3.91 0.00 -19.02
N ILE A 297 4.40 -0.74 -18.02
CA ILE A 297 4.91 -0.21 -16.76
C ILE A 297 6.42 -0.17 -16.87
N ILE A 298 7.00 1.00 -16.62
CA ILE A 298 8.43 1.24 -16.68
C ILE A 298 8.87 1.53 -15.24
N SER A 299 9.74 0.70 -14.68
CA SER A 299 10.38 0.95 -13.39
C SER A 299 11.82 1.36 -13.63
N LEU A 300 12.19 2.52 -13.12
CA LEU A 300 13.55 3.05 -13.14
C LEU A 300 14.05 3.14 -11.71
N ILE A 301 15.18 2.51 -11.44
CA ILE A 301 15.88 2.56 -10.17
C ILE A 301 17.23 3.23 -10.41
N GLU A 302 17.51 4.26 -9.64
CA GLU A 302 18.74 5.05 -9.69
C GLU A 302 19.47 4.94 -8.36
N ILE A 303 20.75 4.61 -8.43
CA ILE A 303 21.62 4.41 -7.27
C ILE A 303 22.90 5.19 -7.55
N HIS A 304 23.19 6.25 -6.79
CA HIS A 304 24.49 6.90 -6.89
C HIS A 304 25.45 6.32 -5.87
N SER A 305 26.65 6.02 -6.33
CA SER A 305 27.78 5.69 -5.45
C SER A 305 28.40 7.00 -4.95
N PRO A 306 28.72 7.10 -3.65
CA PRO A 306 29.39 8.27 -3.08
C PRO A 306 30.81 8.48 -3.63
#